data_AF-A0A645DZK3-F1
#
_entry.id   AF-A0A645DZK3-F1
#
_cell.length_a   1.000
_cell.length_b   1.000
_cell.length_c   1.000
_cell.angle_alpha   90.00
_cell.angle_beta   90.00
_cell.angle_gamma   90.00
#
_symmetry.space_group_name_H-M   'P 1'
#
loop_
_entity.id
_entity.type
_entity.pdbx_description
1 polymer ?
#
loop_
_entity_poly.entity_id
_entity_poly.type
_entity_poly.pdbx_seq_one_letter_code
_entity_poly.pdbx_strand_id
1 'polypeptide(L)'
;MKQFRCPVCGYVHTGDTPPEFCPVCHAPGDSFVEVPAVEKAYAAEHVVGVAAGVDPEVLEGLRMNFSGECTEVGMYLCMARIADREGYPEISEAFRRYAYGSRPCVPLCRDAGRSRHDVDQKEPRAPRRRGIRRMRWQNQARQARQGAQSRRDSRHRARDGAGRSAPRQRI
;
A
#
# COMPACT_ATOMS: atom_id res chain seq x y z
N MET A 1 7.81 -35.17 20.94
CA MET A 1 7.30 -35.80 19.70
C MET A 1 8.36 -35.70 18.63
N LYS A 2 8.89 -36.84 18.19
CA LYS A 2 9.87 -36.91 17.11
C LYS A 2 9.15 -37.03 15.77
N GLN A 3 9.84 -36.67 14.70
CA GLN A 3 9.36 -36.86 13.33
C GLN A 3 10.27 -37.85 12.61
N PHE A 4 9.68 -38.84 11.97
CA PHE A 4 10.41 -39.85 11.20
C PHE A 4 9.96 -39.77 9.75
N ARG A 5 10.91 -39.60 8.83
CA ARG A 5 10.64 -39.54 7.39
C ARG A 5 11.06 -40.84 6.73
N CYS A 6 10.15 -41.45 5.97
CA CYS A 6 10.46 -42.58 5.11
C CYS A 6 11.35 -42.11 3.94
N PRO A 7 12.54 -42.69 3.70
CA PRO A 7 13.41 -42.29 2.60
C PRO A 7 12.87 -42.70 1.23
N VAL A 8 11.98 -43.70 1.17
CA VAL A 8 11.46 -44.24 -0.09
C VAL A 8 10.32 -43.40 -0.65
N CYS A 9 9.35 -42.99 0.18
CA CYS A 9 8.16 -42.26 -0.28
C CYS A 9 7.98 -40.87 0.35
N GLY A 10 8.80 -40.49 1.33
CA GLY A 10 8.70 -39.20 1.99
C GLY A 10 7.59 -39.07 3.04
N TYR A 11 6.86 -40.16 3.37
CA TYR A 11 5.88 -40.17 4.46
C TYR A 11 6.51 -39.74 5.80
N VAL A 12 5.84 -38.85 6.54
CA VAL A 12 6.30 -38.36 7.84
C VAL A 12 5.41 -38.93 8.95
N HIS A 13 5.98 -39.74 9.82
CA HIS A 13 5.33 -40.24 11.03
C HIS A 13 5.66 -39.34 12.22
N THR A 14 4.64 -39.01 13.03
CA THR A 14 4.78 -38.26 14.29
C THR A 14 4.53 -39.20 15.46
N GLY A 15 5.55 -39.43 16.28
CA GLY A 15 5.52 -40.40 17.38
C GLY A 15 6.85 -40.46 18.11
N ASP A 16 6.95 -41.33 19.11
CA ASP A 16 8.22 -41.57 19.83
C ASP A 16 9.06 -42.68 19.16
N THR A 17 8.41 -43.56 18.38
CA THR A 17 9.04 -44.65 17.63
C THR A 17 8.56 -44.67 16.17
N PRO A 18 9.41 -45.05 15.20
CA PRO A 18 8.98 -45.27 13.82
C PRO A 18 8.03 -46.49 13.72
N PRO A 19 7.10 -46.52 12.74
CA PRO A 19 6.22 -47.66 12.54
C PRO A 19 6.99 -48.86 11.97
N GLU A 20 6.60 -50.10 12.29
CA GLU A 20 7.25 -51.32 11.79
C GLU A 20 7.24 -51.42 10.26
N PHE A 21 6.21 -50.88 9.60
CA PHE A 21 6.13 -50.76 8.15
C PHE A 21 5.58 -49.40 7.77
N CYS A 22 6.13 -48.83 6.69
CA CYS A 22 5.58 -47.60 6.12
C CYS A 22 4.16 -47.84 5.56
N PRO A 23 3.14 -47.07 5.96
CA PRO A 23 1.76 -47.27 5.49
C PRO A 23 1.54 -46.92 4.01
N VAL A 24 2.51 -46.28 3.36
CA VAL A 24 2.41 -45.83 1.96
C VAL A 24 3.16 -46.76 1.01
N CYS A 25 4.41 -47.11 1.34
CA CYS A 25 5.28 -47.89 0.45
C CYS A 25 5.70 -49.25 1.02
N HIS A 26 5.24 -49.60 2.22
CA HIS A 26 5.57 -50.86 2.92
C HIS A 26 7.06 -51.10 3.15
N ALA A 27 7.90 -50.06 3.05
CA ALA A 27 9.30 -50.15 3.45
C ALA A 27 9.41 -50.49 4.95
N PRO A 28 10.43 -51.28 5.35
CA PRO A 28 10.64 -51.66 6.74
C PRO A 28 10.91 -50.42 7.62
N GLY A 29 10.38 -50.44 8.84
CA GLY A 29 10.46 -49.38 9.83
C GLY A 29 11.88 -48.96 10.17
N ASP A 30 12.82 -49.89 10.08
CA ASP A 30 14.26 -49.68 10.31
C ASP A 30 14.89 -48.66 9.34
N SER A 31 14.25 -48.41 8.19
CA SER A 31 14.74 -47.46 7.19
C SER A 31 14.32 -46.01 7.45
N PHE A 32 13.52 -45.74 8.48
CA PHE A 32 13.05 -44.38 8.76
C PHE A 32 14.18 -43.49 9.29
N VAL A 33 14.26 -42.27 8.76
CA VAL A 33 15.25 -41.27 9.19
C VAL A 33 14.58 -40.29 10.15
N GLU A 34 15.14 -40.13 11.36
CA GLU A 34 14.69 -39.10 12.30
C GLU A 34 14.98 -37.71 11.70
N VAL A 35 13.92 -36.93 11.49
CA VAL A 35 14.03 -35.54 11.07
C VAL A 35 14.19 -34.71 12.34
N PRO A 36 15.35 -34.08 12.57
CA PRO A 36 15.49 -33.17 13.69
C PRO A 36 14.42 -32.09 13.55
N ALA A 37 13.83 -31.69 14.69
CA ALA A 37 12.92 -30.56 14.75
C ALA A 37 13.70 -29.26 14.50
N VAL A 38 14.15 -29.05 13.27
CA VAL A 38 14.74 -27.80 12.84
C VAL A 38 13.56 -26.84 12.74
N GLU A 39 13.51 -25.87 13.65
CA GLU A 39 12.70 -24.66 13.45
C GLU A 39 12.92 -24.20 12.01
N LYS A 40 11.83 -24.02 11.26
CA LYS A 40 11.84 -23.84 9.80
C LYS A 40 12.85 -22.76 9.39
N ALA A 41 14.08 -23.17 9.10
CA ALA A 41 15.14 -22.30 8.62
C ALA A 41 14.91 -22.10 7.13
N TYR A 42 14.36 -20.96 6.75
CA TYR A 42 14.18 -20.62 5.35
C TYR A 42 15.53 -20.18 4.78
N ALA A 43 15.81 -20.56 3.52
CA ALA A 43 17.08 -20.23 2.86
C ALA A 43 17.35 -18.71 2.75
N ALA A 44 16.31 -17.87 2.87
CA ALA A 44 16.42 -16.42 2.96
C ALA A 44 15.30 -15.84 3.83
N GLU A 45 15.68 -15.19 4.92
CA GLU A 45 14.76 -14.48 5.82
C GLU A 45 14.88 -12.96 5.63
N HIS A 46 13.73 -12.29 5.49
CA HIS A 46 13.71 -10.83 5.36
C HIS A 46 13.69 -10.20 6.75
N VAL A 47 14.85 -9.70 7.19
CA VAL A 47 14.96 -8.96 8.45
C VAL A 47 14.37 -7.57 8.31
N VAL A 48 13.36 -7.25 9.12
CA VAL A 48 12.71 -5.93 9.16
C VAL A 48 13.40 -5.06 10.22
N GLY A 49 13.62 -3.78 9.92
CA GLY A 49 14.20 -2.82 10.87
C GLY A 49 15.72 -2.81 10.91
N VAL A 50 16.40 -3.15 9.80
CA VAL A 50 17.87 -3.13 9.70
C VAL A 50 18.45 -1.76 10.03
N ALA A 51 17.69 -0.67 9.81
CA ALA A 51 18.11 0.69 10.14
C ALA A 51 17.91 1.07 11.63
N ALA A 52 17.56 0.14 12.52
CA ALA A 52 17.42 0.42 13.94
C ALA A 52 18.77 0.79 14.56
N GLY A 53 18.88 2.00 15.12
CA GLY A 53 20.11 2.51 15.74
C GLY A 53 21.04 3.27 14.79
N VAL A 54 20.65 3.49 13.54
CA VAL A 54 21.34 4.40 12.61
C VAL A 54 21.08 5.85 13.02
N ASP A 55 21.97 6.76 12.60
CA ASP A 55 21.86 8.19 12.84
C ASP A 55 20.43 8.73 12.56
N PRO A 56 19.86 9.57 13.46
CA PRO A 56 18.50 10.08 13.32
C PRO A 56 18.23 10.82 12.00
N GLU A 57 19.21 11.53 11.45
CA GLU A 57 19.10 12.25 10.17
C GLU A 57 18.98 11.26 9.01
N VAL A 58 19.77 10.19 9.03
CA VAL A 58 19.70 9.12 8.03
C VAL A 58 18.36 8.38 8.12
N LEU A 59 17.88 8.09 9.33
CA LEU A 59 16.58 7.46 9.54
C LEU A 59 15.43 8.34 9.01
N GLU A 60 15.51 9.64 9.22
CA GLU A 60 14.53 10.57 8.68
C GLU A 60 14.63 10.67 7.16
N GLY A 61 15.84 10.68 6.58
CA GLY A 61 16.06 10.58 5.13
C GLY A 61 15.41 9.34 4.53
N LEU A 62 15.57 8.17 5.15
CA LEU A 62 14.92 6.93 4.74
C LEU A 62 13.39 7.01 4.82
N ARG A 63 12.85 7.68 5.85
CA ARG A 63 11.39 7.91 6.00
C ARG A 63 10.84 8.88 4.95
N MET A 64 11.59 9.93 4.63
CA MET A 64 11.23 10.88 3.58
C MET A 64 11.23 10.20 2.22
N ASN A 65 12.26 9.41 1.91
CA ASN A 65 12.33 8.61 0.69
C ASN A 65 11.15 7.64 0.62
N PHE A 66 10.88 6.89 1.69
CA PHE A 66 9.73 6.00 1.75
C PHE A 66 8.41 6.72 1.47
N SER A 67 8.22 7.91 2.05
CA SER A 67 7.00 8.70 1.88
C SER A 67 6.87 9.26 0.47
N GLY A 68 7.98 9.68 -0.15
CA GLY A 68 8.02 10.14 -1.55
C GLY A 68 7.62 9.03 -2.52
N GLU A 69 8.26 7.87 -2.39
CA GLU A 69 7.99 6.69 -3.22
C GLU A 69 6.54 6.21 -3.06
N CYS A 70 6.00 6.19 -1.83
CA CYS A 70 4.58 5.87 -1.61
C CYS A 70 3.62 6.85 -2.28
N THR A 71 3.99 8.14 -2.28
CA THR A 71 3.17 9.20 -2.90
C THR A 71 3.15 9.04 -4.42
N GLU A 72 4.31 8.72 -5.01
CA GLU A 72 4.45 8.45 -6.44
C GLU A 72 3.62 7.24 -6.89
N VAL A 73 3.71 6.12 -6.17
CA VAL A 73 2.87 4.94 -6.40
C VAL A 73 1.37 5.29 -6.33
N GLY A 74 0.97 6.03 -5.29
CA GLY A 74 -0.41 6.48 -5.13
C GLY A 74 -0.89 7.38 -6.28
N MET A 75 -0.03 8.28 -6.75
CA MET A 75 -0.30 9.15 -7.89
C MET A 75 -0.49 8.35 -9.18
N TYR A 76 0.43 7.44 -9.51
CA TYR A 76 0.32 6.63 -10.72
C TYR A 76 -0.94 5.75 -10.73
N LEU A 77 -1.32 5.16 -9.60
CA LEU A 77 -2.56 4.39 -9.50
C LEU A 77 -3.81 5.27 -9.69
N CYS A 78 -3.78 6.51 -9.21
CA CYS A 78 -4.87 7.46 -9.44
C CYS A 78 -4.95 7.87 -10.92
N MET A 79 -3.82 8.17 -11.55
CA MET A 79 -3.75 8.53 -12.97
C MET A 79 -4.17 7.38 -13.88
N ALA A 80 -3.79 6.14 -13.54
CA ALA A 80 -4.26 4.95 -14.25
C ALA A 80 -5.80 4.88 -14.26
N ARG A 81 -6.44 5.13 -13.11
CA ARG A 81 -7.89 5.12 -12.99
C ARG A 81 -8.58 6.28 -13.72
N ILE A 82 -7.89 7.41 -13.90
CA ILE A 82 -8.38 8.51 -14.75
C ILE A 82 -8.26 8.11 -16.23
N ALA A 83 -7.13 7.57 -16.66
CA ALA A 83 -6.91 7.08 -18.02
C ALA A 83 -7.95 6.02 -18.42
N ASP A 84 -8.29 5.08 -17.54
CA ASP A 84 -9.38 4.11 -17.78
C ASP A 84 -10.73 4.81 -18.06
N ARG A 85 -11.02 5.91 -17.35
CA ARG A 85 -12.30 6.65 -17.50
C ARG A 85 -12.35 7.50 -18.76
N GLU A 86 -11.20 7.98 -19.20
CA GLU A 86 -11.05 8.74 -20.44
C GLU A 86 -10.96 7.82 -21.67
N GLY A 87 -10.85 6.51 -21.47
CA GLY A 87 -10.83 5.52 -22.54
C GLY A 87 -9.45 5.20 -23.08
N TYR A 88 -8.39 5.43 -22.29
CA TYR A 88 -7.00 5.15 -22.63
C TYR A 88 -6.43 3.95 -21.83
N PRO A 89 -6.83 2.71 -22.14
CA PRO A 89 -6.44 1.53 -21.37
C PRO A 89 -4.93 1.23 -21.44
N GLU A 90 -4.27 1.52 -22.56
CA GLU A 90 -2.81 1.33 -22.71
C GLU A 90 -2.01 2.29 -21.81
N ILE A 91 -2.48 3.53 -21.65
CA ILE A 91 -1.87 4.51 -20.74
C ILE A 91 -2.11 4.10 -19.28
N SER A 92 -3.32 3.61 -18.97
CA SER A 92 -3.63 3.07 -17.65
C SER A 92 -2.70 1.92 -17.27
N GLU A 93 -2.47 0.99 -18.18
CA GLU A 93 -1.57 -0.14 -17.96
C GLU A 93 -0.11 0.31 -17.81
N ALA A 94 0.35 1.30 -18.58
CA ALA A 94 1.67 1.89 -18.41
C ALA A 94 1.83 2.49 -17.00
N PHE A 95 0.85 3.25 -16.51
CA PHE A 95 0.90 3.81 -15.16
C PHE A 95 0.89 2.75 -14.06
N ARG A 96 0.12 1.66 -14.22
CA ARG A 96 0.17 0.53 -13.28
C ARG A 96 1.56 -0.11 -13.26
N ARG A 97 2.19 -0.29 -14.42
CA ARG A 97 3.56 -0.81 -14.51
C ARG A 97 4.58 0.12 -13.85
N TYR A 98 4.46 1.44 -14.02
CA TYR A 98 5.32 2.40 -13.32
C TYR A 98 5.12 2.33 -11.81
N ALA A 99 3.87 2.23 -11.33
CA ALA A 99 3.56 2.08 -9.92
C ALA A 99 4.20 0.82 -9.30
N TYR A 100 4.20 -0.31 -10.01
CA TYR A 100 4.84 -1.54 -9.53
C TYR A 100 6.36 -1.59 -9.79
N GLY A 101 6.83 -0.86 -10.81
CA GLY A 101 8.24 -0.75 -11.20
C GLY A 101 9.03 0.25 -10.36
N SER A 102 8.36 1.20 -9.70
CA SER A 102 8.90 2.04 -8.63
C SER A 102 9.25 1.14 -7.43
N ARG A 103 10.44 0.53 -7.54
CA ARG A 103 10.93 -0.62 -6.75
C ARG A 103 11.41 -0.32 -5.31
N PRO A 104 11.73 0.90 -4.85
CA PRO A 104 12.35 1.04 -3.54
C PRO A 104 11.33 1.10 -2.38
N CYS A 105 10.02 1.23 -2.65
CA CYS A 105 9.02 1.31 -1.58
C CYS A 105 9.05 0.09 -0.63
N VAL A 106 9.18 -1.13 -1.16
CA VAL A 106 9.21 -2.36 -0.34
C VAL A 106 10.52 -2.52 0.46
N PRO A 107 11.71 -2.36 -0.15
CA PRO A 107 12.98 -2.31 0.60
C PRO A 107 12.99 -1.21 1.67
N LEU A 108 12.57 0.01 1.36
CA LEU A 108 12.56 1.13 2.31
C LEU A 108 11.59 0.89 3.47
N CYS A 109 10.44 0.27 3.20
CA CYS A 109 9.48 -0.13 4.24
C CYS A 109 10.12 -1.13 5.22
N ARG A 110 10.81 -2.14 4.68
CA ARG A 110 11.56 -3.14 5.45
C ARG A 110 12.66 -2.50 6.28
N ASP A 111 13.48 -1.63 5.67
CA ASP A 111 14.61 -1.00 6.35
C ASP A 111 14.16 -0.06 7.47
N ALA A 112 13.09 0.71 7.23
CA ALA A 112 12.47 1.59 8.21
C ALA A 112 11.70 0.84 9.33
N GLY A 113 11.67 -0.49 9.29
CA GLY A 113 11.02 -1.31 10.31
C GLY A 113 9.50 -1.37 10.22
N ARG A 114 8.89 -0.92 9.11
CA ARG A 114 7.44 -0.93 8.93
C ARG A 114 6.98 -2.30 8.47
N SER A 115 6.17 -2.96 9.28
CA SER A 115 5.66 -4.31 9.06
C SER A 115 4.12 -4.34 9.00
N ARG A 116 3.56 -5.52 8.68
CA ARG A 116 2.11 -5.73 8.73
C ARG A 116 1.50 -5.52 10.13
N HIS A 117 2.32 -5.53 11.17
CA HIS A 117 1.87 -5.23 12.53
C HIS A 117 1.71 -3.73 12.80
N ASP A 118 2.39 -2.85 12.06
CA ASP A 118 2.20 -1.39 12.15
C ASP A 118 0.86 -0.94 11.59
N VAL A 119 0.27 -1.69 10.65
CA VAL A 119 -1.07 -1.40 10.11
C VAL A 119 -2.22 -1.82 11.03
N ASP A 120 -1.90 -2.58 12.08
CA ASP A 120 -2.82 -3.02 13.14
C ASP A 120 -2.62 -2.26 14.47
N GLN A 121 -1.44 -1.65 14.69
CA GLN A 121 -1.15 -1.01 15.96
C GLN A 121 -1.56 0.47 16.03
N LYS A 122 -2.57 0.70 16.87
CA LYS A 122 -2.87 1.88 17.72
C LYS A 122 -3.86 2.95 17.28
N GLU A 123 -4.31 3.04 16.02
CA GLU A 123 -5.39 3.97 15.68
C GLU A 123 -6.55 3.29 14.92
N PRO A 124 -7.80 3.39 15.43
CA PRO A 124 -8.91 2.75 14.76
C PRO A 124 -9.10 3.38 13.37
N ARG A 125 -9.14 2.55 12.32
CA ARG A 125 -9.33 3.00 10.93
C ARG A 125 -10.63 3.80 10.74
N ALA A 126 -11.64 3.51 11.57
CA ALA A 126 -12.96 4.14 11.50
C ALA A 126 -12.95 5.66 11.78
N PRO A 127 -12.39 6.18 12.90
CA PRO A 127 -12.28 7.62 13.13
C PRO A 127 -11.43 8.36 12.09
N ARG A 128 -10.31 7.80 11.63
CA ARG A 128 -9.53 8.40 10.53
C ARG A 128 -10.37 8.55 9.26
N ARG A 129 -11.13 7.51 8.86
CA ARG A 129 -12.07 7.57 7.74
C ARG A 129 -13.18 8.60 7.95
N ARG A 130 -13.71 8.75 9.17
CA ARG A 130 -14.70 9.78 9.52
C ARG A 130 -14.11 11.19 9.39
N GLY A 131 -12.88 11.40 9.85
CA GLY A 131 -12.15 12.66 9.70
C GLY A 131 -11.95 13.06 8.24
N ILE A 132 -11.50 12.12 7.39
CA ILE A 132 -11.33 12.35 5.95
C ILE A 132 -12.67 12.69 5.28
N ARG A 133 -13.75 11.96 5.62
CA ARG A 133 -15.10 12.26 5.11
C ARG A 133 -15.57 13.65 5.50
N ARG A 134 -15.37 14.05 6.76
CA ARG A 134 -15.69 15.39 7.27
C ARG A 134 -14.89 16.46 6.53
N MET A 135 -13.59 16.27 6.34
CA MET A 135 -12.73 17.20 5.61
C MET A 135 -13.17 17.34 4.14
N ARG A 136 -13.51 16.23 3.47
CA ARG A 136 -14.04 16.25 2.10
C ARG A 136 -15.34 17.05 2.01
N TRP A 137 -16.24 16.86 2.96
CA TRP A 137 -17.50 17.61 3.07
C TRP A 137 -17.26 19.12 3.27
N GLN A 138 -16.34 19.49 4.15
CA GLN A 138 -15.97 20.89 4.38
C GLN A 138 -15.37 21.54 3.14
N ASN A 139 -14.48 20.83 2.43
CA ASN A 139 -13.86 21.34 1.20
C ASN A 139 -14.90 21.51 0.10
N GLN A 140 -15.83 20.56 -0.05
CA GLN A 140 -16.92 20.67 -1.02
C GLN A 140 -17.85 21.86 -0.71
N ALA A 141 -18.15 22.10 0.57
CA ALA A 141 -18.90 23.27 1.01
C ALA A 141 -18.14 24.59 0.73
N ARG A 142 -16.82 24.63 0.92
CA ARG A 142 -15.98 25.80 0.57
C ARG A 142 -15.98 26.06 -0.94
N GLN A 143 -15.82 25.03 -1.76
CA GLN A 143 -15.89 25.16 -3.23
C GLN A 143 -17.25 25.69 -3.69
N ALA A 144 -18.35 25.19 -3.12
CA ALA A 144 -19.69 25.69 -3.42
C ALA A 144 -19.84 27.19 -3.05
N ARG A 145 -19.28 27.61 -1.91
CA ARG A 145 -19.26 29.02 -1.50
C ARG A 145 -18.44 29.89 -2.44
N GLN A 146 -17.24 29.44 -2.84
CA GLN A 146 -16.39 30.16 -3.79
C GLN A 146 -17.04 30.26 -5.18
N GLY A 147 -17.68 29.19 -5.67
CA GLY A 147 -18.44 29.22 -6.92
C GLY A 147 -19.68 30.12 -6.85
N ALA A 148 -20.33 30.22 -5.69
CA ALA A 148 -21.40 31.18 -5.48
C ALA A 148 -20.88 32.62 -5.41
N GLN A 149 -19.70 32.83 -4.82
CA GLN A 149 -19.04 34.14 -4.74
C GLN A 149 -18.63 34.63 -6.13
N SER A 150 -17.96 33.80 -6.94
CA SER A 150 -17.57 34.17 -8.29
C SER A 150 -18.77 34.52 -9.17
N ARG A 151 -19.89 33.78 -9.05
CA ARG A 151 -21.15 34.12 -9.73
C ARG A 151 -21.74 35.46 -9.26
N ARG A 152 -21.63 35.81 -7.97
CA ARG A 152 -22.07 37.11 -7.45
C ARG A 152 -21.19 38.24 -7.96
N ASP A 153 -19.88 38.05 -7.95
CA ASP A 153 -18.90 39.05 -8.41
C ASP A 153 -19.08 39.32 -9.92
N SER A 154 -19.31 38.28 -10.72
CA SER A 154 -19.65 38.42 -12.15
C SER A 154 -20.96 39.19 -12.36
N ARG A 155 -21.99 38.95 -11.54
CA ARG A 155 -23.26 39.70 -11.60
C ARG A 155 -23.10 41.15 -11.17
N HIS A 156 -22.29 41.44 -10.16
CA HIS A 156 -21.97 42.81 -9.75
C HIS A 156 -21.23 43.56 -10.85
N ARG A 157 -20.15 42.97 -11.41
CA ARG A 157 -19.43 43.55 -12.55
C ARG A 157 -20.33 43.79 -13.77
N ALA A 158 -21.23 42.85 -14.08
CA ALA A 158 -22.19 43.02 -15.17
C ALA A 158 -23.18 44.17 -14.91
N ARG A 159 -23.64 44.36 -13.67
CA ARG A 159 -24.48 45.50 -13.27
C ARG A 159 -23.73 46.83 -13.32
N ASP A 160 -22.50 46.87 -12.82
CA ASP A 160 -21.67 48.07 -12.80
C ASP A 160 -21.19 48.48 -14.21
N GLY A 161 -21.09 47.52 -15.14
CA GLY A 161 -20.87 47.75 -16.56
C GLY A 161 -22.13 48.22 -17.30
N ALA A 162 -23.31 47.67 -16.98
CA ALA A 162 -24.59 48.09 -17.55
C ALA A 162 -25.00 49.53 -17.14
N GLY A 163 -24.54 50.02 -15.98
CA GLY A 163 -24.74 51.40 -15.53
C GLY A 163 -23.88 52.45 -16.26
N ARG A 164 -22.92 52.05 -17.10
CA ARG A 164 -22.06 52.94 -17.89
C ARG A 164 -22.41 52.91 -19.38
N SER A 165 -23.69 52.93 -19.71
CA SER A 165 -24.12 53.18 -21.09
C SER A 165 -23.72 54.60 -21.49
N ALA A 166 -22.87 54.73 -22.53
CA ALA A 166 -22.37 56.00 -23.06
C ALA A 166 -23.48 57.04 -23.30
N PRO A 167 -23.21 58.35 -23.13
CA PRO A 167 -24.20 59.37 -23.42
C PRO A 167 -24.62 59.26 -24.89
N ARG A 168 -25.92 59.02 -25.13
CA ARG A 168 -26.51 59.05 -26.47
C ARG A 168 -26.23 60.42 -27.08
N GLN A 169 -25.33 60.48 -28.06
CA GLN A 169 -25.18 61.68 -28.88
C GLN A 169 -26.50 61.90 -29.61
N ARG A 170 -27.23 62.95 -29.21
CA ARG A 170 -28.39 63.44 -29.95
C ARG A 170 -27.86 64.05 -31.25
N ILE A 171 -28.25 63.46 -32.37
CA ILE A 171 -28.14 64.04 -33.71
C ILE A 171 -29.18 65.15 -33.83
#